data_AF-A0A966W1V2-F1
#
_entry.id   AF-A0A966W1V2-F1
#
_cell.length_a   1.000
_cell.length_b   1.000
_cell.length_c   1.000
_cell.angle_alpha   90.00
_cell.angle_beta   90.00
_cell.angle_gamma   90.00
#
_symmetry.space_group_name_H-M   'P 1'
#
loop_
_entity.id
_entity.type
_entity.pdbx_description
1 polymer ?
#
loop_
_entity_poly.entity_id
_entity_poly.type
_entity_poly.pdbx_seq_one_letter_code
_entity_poly.pdbx_strand_id
1 'polypeptide(L)' 'LGLLALHYRNEFLDVMNRITGFELFPRTIYAFDRLPALIVPSDIAIICGGSLFICLLAGLLPAWNAGRLQPVEALRNE' A
#
# COMPACT_ATOMS: atom_id res chain seq x y z
N LEU A 1 1.77 5.82 -4.94
CA LEU A 1 0.90 6.66 -4.09
C LEU A 1 1.41 6.78 -2.65
N GLY A 2 1.64 5.67 -1.92
CA GLY A 2 2.11 5.72 -0.52
C GLY A 2 3.40 6.52 -0.29
N LEU A 3 4.46 6.27 -1.08
CA LEU A 3 5.72 7.03 -0.98
C LEU A 3 5.55 8.53 -1.28
N LEU A 4 4.65 8.87 -2.21
CA LEU A 4 4.34 10.26 -2.54
C LEU A 4 3.61 10.95 -1.38
N ALA A 5 2.64 10.27 -0.75
CA ALA A 5 1.98 10.77 0.44
C ALA A 5 2.98 10.98 1.60
N LEU A 6 3.94 10.06 1.79
CA LEU A 6 5.00 10.23 2.77
C LEU A 6 5.94 11.40 2.44
N HIS A 7 6.20 11.65 1.17
CA HIS A 7 7.04 12.76 0.72
C HIS A 7 6.39 14.12 1.06
N TYR A 8 5.10 14.29 0.78
CA TYR A 8 4.37 15.54 1.00
C TYR A 8 3.75 15.69 2.40
N ARG A 9 4.07 14.81 3.36
CA ARG A 9 3.40 14.80 4.67
C ARG A 9 3.61 16.10 5.47
N ASN A 10 4.77 16.74 5.31
CA ASN A 10 5.09 17.96 6.06
C ASN A 10 4.45 19.18 5.40
N GLU A 11 4.45 19.25 4.06
CA GLU A 11 3.76 20.28 3.30
C GLU A 11 2.26 20.24 3.60
N PHE A 12 1.69 19.04 3.69
CA PHE A 12 0.31 18.84 4.10
C PHE A 12 0.07 19.35 5.53
N LEU A 13 0.96 19.01 6.48
CA LEU A 13 0.90 19.51 7.85
C LEU A 13 0.93 21.04 7.91
N ASP A 14 1.84 21.67 7.17
CA ASP A 14 2.00 23.12 7.13
C ASP A 14 0.77 23.81 6.55
N VAL A 15 0.17 23.23 5.51
CA VAL A 15 -1.09 23.70 4.94
C VAL A 15 -2.21 23.59 5.98
N MET A 16 -2.31 22.47 6.70
CA MET A 16 -3.32 22.33 7.74
C MET A 16 -3.12 23.33 8.89
N ASN A 17 -1.88 23.54 9.35
CA ASN A 17 -1.58 24.54 10.37
C ASN A 17 -1.99 25.95 9.92
N ARG A 18 -1.75 26.30 8.65
CA ARG A 18 -2.15 27.60 8.08
C ARG A 18 -3.66 27.78 7.99
N ILE A 19 -4.39 26.73 7.61
CA ILE A 19 -5.85 26.79 7.46
C ILE A 19 -6.54 26.82 8.82
N THR A 20 -6.05 26.02 9.77
CA THR A 20 -6.65 25.91 11.11
C THR A 20 -6.25 27.06 12.02
N GLY A 21 -5.11 27.72 11.78
CA GLY A 21 -4.59 28.79 12.63
C GLY A 21 -3.95 28.29 13.93
N PHE A 22 -3.79 26.97 14.10
CA PHE A 22 -3.19 26.34 15.26
C PHE A 22 -2.00 25.46 14.84
N GLU A 23 -1.02 25.30 15.73
CA GLU A 23 0.05 24.32 15.56
C GLU A 23 -0.50 22.94 15.97
N LEU A 24 -0.84 22.09 15.00
CA LEU A 24 -1.49 20.79 15.25
C LEU A 24 -0.61 19.82 16.06
N PHE A 25 0.70 19.90 15.87
CA PHE A 25 1.69 19.08 16.58
C PHE A 25 2.77 19.98 17.17
N PRO A 26 2.49 20.63 18.31
CA PRO A 26 3.45 21.54 18.91
C PRO A 26 4.69 20.79 19.40
N ARG A 27 5.87 21.31 19.05
CA ARG A 27 7.16 20.71 19.41
C ARG A 27 7.32 20.53 20.93
N THR A 28 6.72 21.40 21.73
CA THR A 28 6.76 21.35 23.20
C THR A 28 6.15 20.07 23.78
N ILE A 29 5.20 19.46 23.07
CA ILE A 29 4.53 18.22 23.49
C ILE A 29 5.17 17.01 22.81
N TYR A 30 5.48 17.14 21.52
CA TYR A 30 5.83 16.00 20.66
C TYR A 30 7.33 15.85 20.37
N ALA A 31 8.15 16.85 20.71
CA ALA A 31 9.61 16.86 20.56
C ALA A 31 10.14 16.57 19.14
N PHE A 32 9.32 16.73 18.10
CA PHE A 32 9.74 16.63 16.70
C PHE A 32 9.46 17.92 15.93
N ASP A 33 10.35 18.23 14.98
CA ASP A 33 10.33 19.45 14.18
C ASP A 33 9.48 19.30 12.92
N ARG A 34 9.40 18.07 12.45
CA ARG A 34 8.70 17.62 11.25
C ARG A 34 8.15 16.24 11.57
N LEU A 35 7.08 15.83 10.91
CA LEU A 35 6.59 14.45 11.02
C LEU A 35 7.74 13.52 10.62
N PRO A 36 8.25 12.64 11.51
CA PRO A 36 9.26 11.68 11.12
C PRO A 36 8.59 10.57 10.28
N ALA A 37 9.27 10.09 9.24
CA ALA A 37 8.90 8.85 8.56
C ALA A 37 10.18 8.10 8.24
N LEU A 38 10.31 6.94 8.89
CA LEU A 38 11.39 6.01 8.63
C LEU A 38 10.94 5.09 7.50
N ILE A 39 11.58 5.21 6.35
CA ILE A 39 11.30 4.38 5.19
C ILE A 39 12.45 3.39 5.07
N VAL A 40 12.17 2.12 5.34
CA VAL A 40 13.15 1.05 5.20
C VAL A 40 12.89 0.31 3.88
N PRO A 41 13.84 0.31 2.92
CA PRO A 41 13.63 -0.35 1.62
C PRO A 41 13.35 -1.85 1.72
N SER A 42 13.89 -2.53 2.73
CA SER A 42 13.62 -3.94 3.00
C SER A 42 12.14 -4.19 3.26
N ASP A 43 11.50 -3.33 4.04
CA ASP A 43 10.11 -3.51 4.44
C ASP A 43 9.19 -3.36 3.21
N ILE A 44 9.49 -2.39 2.35
CA ILE A 44 8.79 -2.23 1.07
C ILE A 44 8.96 -3.48 0.20
N ALA A 45 10.19 -3.98 0.07
CA ALA A 45 10.47 -5.17 -0.73
C ALA A 45 9.75 -6.42 -0.21
N ILE A 46 9.73 -6.62 1.11
CA ILE A 46 9.06 -7.75 1.77
C ILE A 46 7.53 -7.65 1.58
N ILE A 47 6.94 -6.48 1.77
CA ILE A 47 5.49 -6.28 1.61
C ILE A 47 5.06 -6.45 0.15
N CYS A 48 5.76 -5.80 -0.79
CA CYS A 48 5.44 -5.91 -2.21
C CYS A 48 5.69 -7.33 -2.74
N GLY A 49 6.85 -7.92 -2.42
CA GLY A 49 7.17 -9.28 -2.82
C GLY A 49 6.23 -10.32 -2.20
N GLY A 50 5.94 -10.20 -0.90
CA GLY A 50 5.03 -11.08 -0.19
C GLY A 50 3.60 -11.00 -0.71
N SER A 51 3.08 -9.80 -0.97
CA SER A 51 1.73 -9.65 -1.54
C SER A 51 1.62 -10.23 -2.94
N LEU A 52 2.60 -9.98 -3.83
CA LEU A 52 2.64 -10.61 -5.15
C LEU A 52 2.69 -12.13 -5.06
N PHE A 53 3.54 -12.67 -4.18
CA PHE A 53 3.68 -14.11 -3.98
C PHE A 53 2.38 -14.76 -3.52
N ILE A 54 1.71 -14.17 -2.52
CA ILE A 54 0.44 -14.66 -1.99
C ILE A 54 -0.66 -14.59 -3.07
N CYS A 55 -0.76 -13.47 -3.80
CA CYS A 55 -1.74 -13.32 -4.88
C CYS A 55 -1.52 -14.34 -6.01
N LEU A 56 -0.26 -14.59 -6.38
CA LEU A 56 0.10 -15.63 -7.35
C LEU A 56 -0.33 -17.01 -6.87
N LEU A 57 0.00 -17.39 -5.64
CA LEU A 57 -0.39 -18.69 -5.10
C LEU A 57 -1.90 -18.85 -5.02
N ALA A 58 -2.61 -17.79 -4.60
CA ALA A 58 -4.06 -17.79 -4.51
C ALA A 58 -4.73 -17.94 -5.88
N GLY A 59 -4.20 -17.30 -6.93
CA GLY A 59 -4.71 -17.41 -8.30
C GLY A 59 -4.29 -18.69 -9.03
N LEU A 60 -3.14 -19.26 -8.65
CA LEU A 60 -2.59 -20.45 -9.31
C LEU A 60 -3.45 -21.69 -9.08
N LEU A 61 -3.98 -21.88 -7.86
CA LEU A 61 -4.86 -23.02 -7.53
C LEU A 61 -6.12 -23.08 -8.41
N PRO A 62 -6.96 -22.03 -8.51
CA PRO A 62 -8.14 -22.05 -9.38
C PRO A 62 -7.77 -22.09 -10.87
N ALA A 63 -6.70 -21.42 -11.30
CA ALA A 63 -6.25 -21.46 -12.69
C ALA A 63 -5.82 -22.85 -13.12
N TRP A 64 -5.13 -23.59 -12.25
CA TRP A 64 -4.77 -24.98 -12.48
C TRP A 64 -6.02 -25.85 -12.61
N ASN A 65 -6.98 -25.68 -11.70
CA ASN A 65 -8.24 -26.43 -11.75
C ASN A 65 -9.02 -26.15 -13.03
N ALA A 66 -9.09 -24.89 -13.47
CA ALA A 66 -9.75 -24.48 -14.70
C ALA A 66 -9.06 -25.03 -15.95
N GLY A 67 -7.72 -25.04 -16.00
CA GLY A 67 -6.96 -25.57 -17.13
C GLY A 67 -7.10 -27.09 -17.32
N ARG A 68 -7.59 -27.81 -16.31
CA ARG A 68 -7.89 -29.25 -16.37
C ARG A 68 -9.33 -29.57 -16.76
N LEU A 69 -10.23 -28.58 -16.82
CA LEU A 69 -11.58 -28.79 -17.34
C LEU A 69 -11.49 -29.07 -18.84
N GLN A 70 -12.17 -30.13 -19.31
CA GLN A 70 -12.14 -30.51 -20.71
C GLN A 70 -12.74 -29.39 -21.58
N PRO A 71 -11.99 -28.81 -22.53
CA PRO A 71 -12.44 -27.67 -23.32
C PRO A 71 -13.70 -27.98 -24.15
N VAL A 72 -13.97 -29.27 -24.41
CA VAL A 72 -15.16 -29.73 -25.13
C VAL A 72 -16.46 -29.63 -24.31
N GLU A 73 -16.41 -29.73 -22.97
CA GLU A 73 -17.62 -29.59 -22.13
C GLU A 73 -17.98 -28.13 -21.85
N ALA A 74 -17.00 -27.21 -21.81
CA ALA A 74 -17.25 -25.79 -21.64
C ALA A 74 -18.00 -25.17 -22.83
N LEU A 75 -17.78 -25.67 -24.05
CA LEU A 75 -18.46 -25.25 -25.28
C LEU A 75 -19.83 -25.90 -25.50
N ARG A 76 -20.14 -27.02 -24.81
CA ARG A 76 -21.44 -27.72 -24.94
C ARG A 76 -22.50 -27.21 -23.97
N ASN A 77 -22.11 -26.41 -22.98
CA ASN A 77 -22.99 -25.82 -21.96
C ASN A 77 -23.27 -24.33 -22.20
N GLU A 78 -22.83 -23.77 -23.32
CA GLU A 78 -23.40 -22.55 -23.93
C GLU A 78 -24.43 -22.93 -24.99
#